data_AF-A0A0A1W7H8-F1
#
_entry.id   AF-A0A0A1W7H8-F1
#
_cell.length_a   1.000
_cell.length_b   1.000
_cell.length_c   1.000
_cell.angle_alpha   90.00
_cell.angle_beta   90.00
_cell.angle_gamma   90.00
#
_symmetry.space_group_name_H-M   'P 1'
#
loop_
_entity.id
_entity.type
_entity.pdbx_description
1 polymer ?
#
loop_
_entity_poly.entity_id
_entity_poly.type
_entity_poly.pdbx_seq_one_letter_code
_entity_poly.pdbx_strand_id
1 'polypeptide(L)'
;MRLSDFKSNEYAHLIGGRDFEPVENNPMIGFRGASRYYHPNYREAFALECRAIRRARDEMGLTNIAVMVPFCRTPAEADKVLAEMAHHGLRRGARELRIWMMCEVPSNVILAEEFARRFDGFSIGSNDLTQLILGIDRDSDLLAPLFDERDAAVRRAIADVIARAHRSGASVGICGQAPSDHPDFAAFLVAQGIDSLSLNPDSFVTTLRAVAAAEATAQAAA
;
A
#
# COMPACT_ATOMS: atom_id res chain seq x y z
N MET A 1 7.78 6.58 0.34
CA MET A 1 7.05 7.15 1.49
C MET A 1 5.56 6.89 1.28
N ARG A 2 4.87 6.31 2.28
CA ARG A 2 3.40 6.23 2.28
C ARG A 2 2.81 7.53 2.82
N LEU A 3 1.78 8.06 2.16
CA LEU A 3 1.01 9.21 2.67
C LEU A 3 0.28 8.86 3.97
N SER A 4 -0.18 9.87 4.70
CA SER A 4 -0.82 9.68 6.00
C SER A 4 -2.04 8.75 5.91
N ASP A 5 -2.01 7.64 6.64
CA ASP A 5 -2.99 6.54 6.53
C ASP A 5 -3.79 6.35 7.83
N PHE A 6 -3.84 7.37 8.68
CA PHE A 6 -4.60 7.31 9.92
C PHE A 6 -6.10 7.21 9.66
N LYS A 7 -6.76 6.39 10.47
CA LYS A 7 -8.20 6.31 10.64
C LYS A 7 -8.69 7.55 11.41
N SER A 8 -9.99 7.86 11.29
CA SER A 8 -10.63 8.99 12.01
C SER A 8 -10.42 8.93 13.53
N ASN A 9 -10.53 7.75 14.13
CA ASN A 9 -10.29 7.54 15.55
C ASN A 9 -8.82 7.79 15.97
N GLU A 10 -7.86 7.52 15.11
CA GLU A 10 -6.43 7.80 15.37
C GLU A 10 -6.16 9.31 15.31
N TYR A 11 -6.73 10.03 14.33
CA TYR A 11 -6.68 11.49 14.30
C TYR A 11 -7.38 12.11 15.51
N ALA A 12 -8.51 11.54 15.96
CA ALA A 12 -9.24 12.03 17.13
C ALA A 12 -8.42 11.97 18.42
N HIS A 13 -7.42 11.07 18.50
CA HIS A 13 -6.52 10.96 19.64
C HIS A 13 -5.38 12.00 19.64
N LEU A 14 -5.18 12.74 18.55
CA LEU A 14 -4.24 13.87 18.53
C LEU A 14 -4.78 15.04 19.38
N ILE A 15 -3.87 15.89 19.86
CA ILE A 15 -4.24 17.09 20.61
C ILE A 15 -5.14 17.98 19.72
N GLY A 16 -6.38 18.19 20.16
CA GLY A 16 -7.40 18.96 19.42
C GLY A 16 -8.11 18.20 18.30
N GLY A 17 -7.82 16.90 18.08
CA GLY A 17 -8.38 16.13 16.96
C GLY A 17 -9.86 15.77 17.10
N ARG A 18 -10.36 15.55 18.34
CA ARG A 18 -11.73 15.07 18.59
C ARG A 18 -12.83 15.94 17.97
N ASP A 19 -12.61 17.26 17.91
CA ASP A 19 -13.61 18.20 17.40
C ASP A 19 -13.69 18.21 15.86
N PHE A 20 -12.70 17.62 15.17
CA PHE A 20 -12.62 17.57 13.71
C PHE A 20 -12.97 16.19 13.13
N GLU A 21 -13.02 15.16 13.97
CA GLU A 21 -13.12 13.77 13.52
C GLU A 21 -14.48 13.17 13.86
N PRO A 22 -15.26 12.72 12.85
CA PRO A 22 -16.54 12.08 13.12
C PRO A 22 -16.32 10.73 13.82
N VAL A 23 -17.26 10.35 14.69
CA VAL A 23 -17.29 9.01 15.27
C VAL A 23 -17.82 8.04 14.22
N GLU A 24 -16.99 7.09 13.82
CA GLU A 24 -17.36 6.03 12.87
C GLU A 24 -17.48 4.69 13.59
N ASN A 25 -18.53 3.93 13.29
CA ASN A 25 -18.72 2.59 13.86
C ASN A 25 -17.64 1.59 13.39
N ASN A 26 -17.09 1.79 12.20
CA ASN A 26 -16.06 0.92 11.61
C ASN A 26 -14.92 1.76 11.03
N PRO A 27 -14.01 2.31 11.87
CA PRO A 27 -12.96 3.22 11.40
C PRO A 27 -12.01 2.59 10.36
N MET A 28 -11.84 1.26 10.37
CA MET A 28 -11.00 0.54 9.41
C MET A 28 -11.44 0.79 7.96
N ILE A 29 -12.74 0.79 7.69
CA ILE A 29 -13.33 1.04 6.36
C ILE A 29 -13.91 2.46 6.21
N GLY A 30 -13.60 3.35 7.16
CA GLY A 30 -14.15 4.70 7.28
C GLY A 30 -13.39 5.78 6.49
N PHE A 31 -13.42 7.01 7.03
CA PHE A 31 -12.87 8.21 6.41
C PHE A 31 -11.32 8.31 6.53
N ARG A 32 -10.64 7.54 5.67
CA ARG A 32 -9.17 7.42 5.61
C ARG A 32 -8.61 7.24 4.19
N GLY A 33 -7.29 7.40 4.08
CA GLY A 33 -6.54 7.22 2.84
C GLY A 33 -7.00 8.14 1.71
N ALA A 34 -7.02 7.64 0.47
CA ALA A 34 -7.33 8.44 -0.71
C ALA A 34 -8.59 9.32 -0.59
N SER A 35 -9.68 8.78 -0.02
CA SER A 35 -10.95 9.52 0.13
C SER A 35 -10.81 10.77 0.97
N ARG A 36 -9.94 10.74 1.98
CA ARG A 36 -9.69 11.85 2.89
C ARG A 36 -8.93 12.98 2.18
N TYR A 37 -7.97 12.65 1.32
CA TYR A 37 -7.05 13.64 0.75
C TYR A 37 -7.70 14.71 -0.13
N TYR A 38 -8.71 14.35 -0.93
CA TYR A 38 -9.44 15.30 -1.78
C TYR A 38 -10.73 15.82 -1.13
N HIS A 39 -11.09 15.36 0.07
CA HIS A 39 -12.34 15.75 0.70
C HIS A 39 -12.27 17.21 1.19
N PRO A 40 -13.33 18.02 1.02
CA PRO A 40 -13.33 19.43 1.46
C PRO A 40 -12.90 19.64 2.92
N ASN A 41 -13.31 18.73 3.82
CA ASN A 41 -12.98 18.83 5.25
C ASN A 41 -11.50 18.56 5.59
N TYR A 42 -10.69 18.06 4.66
CA TYR A 42 -9.30 17.67 4.95
C TYR A 42 -8.28 18.10 3.89
N ARG A 43 -8.71 18.50 2.69
CA ARG A 43 -7.81 18.83 1.58
C ARG A 43 -6.75 19.90 1.91
N GLU A 44 -7.06 20.85 2.79
CA GLU A 44 -6.08 21.85 3.26
C GLU A 44 -4.99 21.23 4.13
N ALA A 45 -5.33 20.24 4.95
CA ALA A 45 -4.35 19.47 5.71
C ALA A 45 -3.50 18.60 4.78
N PHE A 46 -4.10 17.97 3.77
CA PHE A 46 -3.34 17.22 2.75
C PHE A 46 -2.36 18.11 1.95
N ALA A 47 -2.72 19.37 1.71
CA ALA A 47 -1.81 20.35 1.11
C ALA A 47 -0.53 20.55 1.94
N LEU A 48 -0.61 20.47 3.28
CA LEU A 48 0.58 20.55 4.15
C LEU A 48 1.54 19.38 3.90
N GLU A 49 1.01 18.16 3.79
CA GLU A 49 1.80 16.96 3.50
C GLU A 49 2.45 17.06 2.12
N CYS A 50 1.70 17.52 1.11
CA CYS A 50 2.24 17.76 -0.23
C CYS A 50 3.36 18.80 -0.23
N ARG A 51 3.21 19.90 0.52
CA ARG A 51 4.26 20.92 0.69
C ARG A 51 5.51 20.36 1.35
N ALA A 52 5.36 19.50 2.36
CA ALA A 52 6.49 18.87 3.04
C ALA A 52 7.28 17.95 2.09
N ILE A 53 6.57 17.13 1.29
CA ILE A 53 7.19 16.27 0.28
C ILE A 53 7.94 17.12 -0.75
N ARG A 54 7.30 18.17 -1.26
CA ARG A 54 7.94 19.10 -2.20
C ARG A 54 9.18 19.74 -1.62
N ARG A 55 9.14 20.22 -0.39
CA ARG A 55 10.33 20.79 0.26
C ARG A 55 11.49 19.79 0.30
N ALA A 56 11.24 18.55 0.74
CA ALA A 56 12.26 17.50 0.76
C ALA A 56 12.82 17.18 -0.64
N ARG A 57 11.95 17.18 -1.64
CA ARG A 57 12.27 16.83 -3.02
C ARG A 57 12.96 17.95 -3.81
N ASP A 58 12.40 19.15 -3.74
CA ASP A 58 12.71 20.29 -4.59
C ASP A 58 13.78 21.19 -3.99
N GLU A 59 13.79 21.35 -2.66
CA GLU A 59 14.71 22.24 -1.96
C GLU A 59 15.88 21.48 -1.35
N MET A 60 15.63 20.29 -0.78
CA MET A 60 16.68 19.45 -0.18
C MET A 60 17.32 18.47 -1.17
N GLY A 61 16.78 18.36 -2.38
CA GLY A 61 17.33 17.51 -3.44
C GLY A 61 17.12 16.00 -3.28
N LEU A 62 16.22 15.55 -2.40
CA LEU A 62 15.95 14.13 -2.15
C LEU A 62 15.05 13.53 -3.24
N THR A 63 15.57 13.40 -4.46
CA THR A 63 14.79 12.97 -5.64
C THR A 63 14.38 11.50 -5.62
N ASN A 64 15.01 10.70 -4.77
CA ASN A 64 14.68 9.29 -4.54
C ASN A 64 13.35 9.08 -3.79
N ILE A 65 12.74 10.13 -3.24
CA ILE A 65 11.43 10.03 -2.57
C ILE A 65 10.34 9.74 -3.61
N ALA A 66 9.86 8.49 -3.61
CA ALA A 66 8.59 8.10 -4.21
C ALA A 66 7.45 8.25 -3.19
N VAL A 67 6.26 8.58 -3.67
CA VAL A 67 5.06 8.73 -2.85
C VAL A 67 4.13 7.55 -3.10
N MET A 68 3.47 7.05 -2.06
CA MET A 68 2.55 5.93 -2.15
C MET A 68 1.19 6.32 -1.56
N VAL A 69 0.13 6.17 -2.34
CA VAL A 69 -1.26 6.46 -1.96
C VAL A 69 -1.87 5.22 -1.30
N PRO A 70 -2.24 5.28 0.00
CA PRO A 70 -2.97 4.21 0.67
C PRO A 70 -4.48 4.34 0.49
N PHE A 71 -5.18 3.24 0.73
CA PHE A 71 -6.62 3.07 0.83
C PHE A 71 -7.40 3.70 -0.34
N CYS A 72 -6.84 3.57 -1.55
CA CYS A 72 -7.49 3.96 -2.79
C CYS A 72 -8.42 2.84 -3.27
N ARG A 73 -9.72 3.06 -3.21
CA ARG A 73 -10.80 2.09 -3.39
C ARG A 73 -11.23 1.94 -4.86
N THR A 74 -11.17 3.02 -5.65
CA THR A 74 -11.64 2.99 -7.04
C THR A 74 -10.71 3.75 -7.99
N PRO A 75 -10.71 3.43 -9.30
CA PRO A 75 -9.95 4.21 -10.29
C PRO A 75 -10.38 5.68 -10.36
N ALA A 76 -11.67 5.98 -10.14
CA ALA A 76 -12.15 7.36 -10.08
C ALA A 76 -11.64 8.12 -8.85
N GLU A 77 -11.44 7.42 -7.74
CA GLU A 77 -10.80 7.96 -6.55
C GLU A 77 -9.31 8.23 -6.79
N ALA A 78 -8.63 7.32 -7.47
CA ALA A 78 -7.24 7.50 -7.91
C ALA A 78 -7.08 8.77 -8.76
N ASP A 79 -8.00 9.01 -9.70
CA ASP A 79 -7.99 10.23 -10.53
C ASP A 79 -8.12 11.50 -9.67
N LYS A 80 -8.97 11.49 -8.64
CA LYS A 80 -9.16 12.64 -7.73
C LYS A 80 -7.93 12.92 -6.87
N VAL A 81 -7.34 11.90 -6.24
CA VAL A 81 -6.14 12.09 -5.41
C VAL A 81 -4.94 12.51 -6.25
N LEU A 82 -4.75 11.93 -7.44
CA LEU A 82 -3.66 12.34 -8.34
C LEU A 82 -3.84 13.78 -8.82
N ALA A 83 -5.08 14.20 -9.09
CA ALA A 83 -5.37 15.60 -9.42
C ALA A 83 -5.08 16.54 -8.25
N GLU A 84 -5.47 16.18 -7.02
CA GLU A 84 -5.19 16.98 -5.82
C GLU A 84 -3.67 17.07 -5.55
N MET A 85 -2.93 15.97 -5.67
CA MET A 85 -1.47 15.97 -5.58
C MET A 85 -0.84 16.87 -6.65
N ALA A 86 -1.29 16.76 -7.91
CA ALA A 86 -0.80 17.59 -9.00
C ALA A 86 -1.10 19.08 -8.79
N HIS A 87 -2.27 19.42 -8.24
CA HIS A 87 -2.64 20.78 -7.86
C HIS A 87 -1.64 21.38 -6.85
N HIS A 88 -1.15 20.58 -5.91
CA HIS A 88 -0.12 20.98 -4.95
C HIS A 88 1.32 20.86 -5.48
N GLY A 89 1.51 20.52 -6.76
CA GLY A 89 2.80 20.46 -7.44
C GLY A 89 3.49 19.09 -7.43
N LEU A 90 2.80 18.02 -7.02
CA LEU A 90 3.28 16.63 -7.04
C LEU A 90 2.66 15.87 -8.22
N ARG A 91 3.08 16.20 -9.44
CA ARG A 91 2.60 15.52 -10.65
C ARG A 91 3.47 14.31 -10.98
N ARG A 92 2.85 13.14 -11.20
CA ARG A 92 3.53 11.92 -11.66
C ARG A 92 4.43 12.20 -12.87
N GLY A 93 5.66 11.71 -12.83
CA GLY A 93 6.69 11.90 -13.86
C GLY A 93 7.38 13.27 -13.85
N ALA A 94 6.79 14.30 -13.25
CA ALA A 94 7.46 15.59 -13.11
C ALA A 94 8.62 15.47 -12.11
N ARG A 95 9.82 15.93 -12.51
CA ARG A 95 11.05 15.81 -11.69
C ARG A 95 11.30 14.37 -11.20
N GLU A 96 10.99 13.39 -12.06
CA GLU A 96 11.15 11.96 -11.78
C GLU A 96 10.32 11.46 -10.60
N LEU A 97 9.27 12.20 -10.21
CA LEU A 97 8.37 11.77 -9.15
C LEU A 97 7.62 10.50 -9.57
N ARG A 98 7.88 9.42 -8.84
CA ARG A 98 7.10 8.18 -8.92
C ARG A 98 5.98 8.19 -7.89
N ILE A 99 4.78 7.83 -8.33
CA ILE A 99 3.60 7.68 -7.48
C ILE A 99 3.13 6.22 -7.53
N TRP A 100 3.22 5.56 -6.40
CA TRP A 100 2.81 4.19 -6.17
C TRP A 100 1.43 4.15 -5.52
N MET A 101 0.79 3.00 -5.56
CA MET A 101 -0.45 2.75 -4.80
C MET A 101 -0.25 1.57 -3.87
N MET A 102 -0.80 1.66 -2.67
CA MET A 102 -0.89 0.49 -1.80
C MET A 102 -2.05 -0.39 -2.29
N CYS A 103 -1.76 -1.64 -2.63
CA CYS A 103 -2.74 -2.62 -3.07
C CYS A 103 -3.26 -3.39 -1.86
N GLU A 104 -4.35 -2.90 -1.27
CA GLU A 104 -4.82 -3.37 0.03
C GLU A 104 -6.34 -3.55 0.13
N VAL A 105 -7.08 -3.10 -0.89
CA VAL A 105 -8.54 -3.26 -0.97
C VAL A 105 -8.85 -4.30 -2.06
N PRO A 106 -9.83 -5.20 -1.91
CA PRO A 106 -10.15 -6.21 -2.92
C PRO A 106 -10.45 -5.64 -4.32
N SER A 107 -11.01 -4.43 -4.41
CA SER A 107 -11.20 -3.75 -5.69
C SER A 107 -9.88 -3.46 -6.42
N ASN A 108 -8.77 -3.30 -5.69
CA ASN A 108 -7.43 -3.06 -6.25
C ASN A 108 -6.91 -4.31 -6.95
N VAL A 109 -7.25 -5.50 -6.44
CA VAL A 109 -6.95 -6.80 -7.06
C VAL A 109 -7.75 -6.95 -8.35
N ILE A 110 -9.07 -6.77 -8.25
CA ILE A 110 -10.00 -6.97 -9.37
C ILE A 110 -9.68 -6.00 -10.52
N LEU A 111 -9.34 -4.76 -10.19
CA LEU A 111 -9.11 -3.67 -11.14
C LEU A 111 -7.62 -3.28 -11.27
N ALA A 112 -6.71 -4.23 -11.02
CA ALA A 112 -5.27 -3.94 -10.97
C ALA A 112 -4.77 -3.30 -12.28
N GLU A 113 -5.26 -3.73 -13.43
CA GLU A 113 -4.86 -3.16 -14.73
C GLU A 113 -5.38 -1.72 -14.91
N GLU A 114 -6.58 -1.39 -14.41
CA GLU A 114 -7.09 -0.01 -14.39
C GLU A 114 -6.25 0.91 -13.51
N PHE A 115 -5.79 0.41 -12.36
CA PHE A 115 -4.94 1.16 -11.45
C PHE A 115 -3.52 1.30 -11.98
N ALA A 116 -2.98 0.28 -12.66
CA ALA A 116 -1.64 0.30 -13.25
C ALA A 116 -1.48 1.42 -14.30
N ARG A 117 -2.57 1.81 -14.98
CA ARG A 117 -2.57 2.98 -15.88
C ARG A 117 -2.33 4.31 -15.15
N ARG A 118 -2.58 4.38 -13.84
CA ARG A 118 -2.57 5.61 -13.03
C ARG A 118 -1.33 5.73 -12.13
N PHE A 119 -0.78 4.60 -11.70
CA PHE A 119 0.38 4.54 -10.79
C PHE A 119 1.61 3.91 -11.45
N ASP A 120 2.79 4.16 -10.89
CA ASP A 120 4.07 3.59 -11.36
C ASP A 120 4.32 2.18 -10.84
N GLY A 121 3.56 1.75 -9.84
CA GLY A 121 3.68 0.43 -9.24
C GLY A 121 2.77 0.27 -8.03
N PHE A 122 2.78 -0.93 -7.49
CA PHE A 122 1.98 -1.34 -6.34
C PHE A 122 2.88 -1.75 -5.18
N SER A 123 2.45 -1.47 -3.96
CA SER A 123 2.93 -2.17 -2.76
C SER A 123 1.76 -2.89 -2.15
N ILE A 124 1.79 -4.21 -2.11
CA ILE A 124 0.74 -5.00 -1.48
C ILE A 124 0.77 -4.74 0.02
N GLY A 125 -0.32 -4.23 0.56
CA GLY A 125 -0.54 -4.11 2.00
C GLY A 125 -1.21 -5.38 2.50
N SER A 126 -0.42 -6.41 2.80
CA SER A 126 -0.95 -7.76 3.11
C SER A 126 -1.90 -7.77 4.30
N ASN A 127 -1.66 -6.89 5.28
CA ASN A 127 -2.51 -6.74 6.45
C ASN A 127 -3.95 -6.37 6.10
N ASP A 128 -4.16 -5.15 5.59
CA ASP A 128 -5.50 -4.66 5.24
C ASP A 128 -6.13 -5.50 4.12
N LEU A 129 -5.33 -6.02 3.18
CA LEU A 129 -5.82 -6.94 2.14
C LEU A 129 -6.40 -8.23 2.74
N THR A 130 -5.70 -8.83 3.69
CA THR A 130 -6.16 -10.03 4.41
C THR A 130 -7.44 -9.73 5.19
N GLN A 131 -7.46 -8.61 5.92
CA GLN A 131 -8.64 -8.19 6.66
C GLN A 131 -9.87 -8.04 5.77
N LEU A 132 -9.74 -7.39 4.61
CA LEU A 132 -10.86 -7.12 3.72
C LEU A 132 -11.26 -8.32 2.86
N ILE A 133 -10.33 -9.20 2.49
CA ILE A 133 -10.65 -10.44 1.78
C ILE A 133 -11.37 -11.42 2.71
N LEU A 134 -10.91 -11.56 3.95
CA LEU A 134 -11.47 -12.53 4.91
C LEU A 134 -12.65 -11.96 5.72
N GLY A 135 -12.87 -10.65 5.68
CA GLY A 135 -13.90 -9.98 6.47
C GLY A 135 -13.58 -9.99 7.97
N ILE A 136 -12.32 -9.82 8.33
CA ILE A 136 -11.82 -9.91 9.71
C ILE A 136 -11.27 -8.58 10.18
N ASP A 137 -11.70 -8.14 11.36
CA ASP A 137 -10.97 -7.12 12.10
C ASP A 137 -9.86 -7.79 12.92
N ARG A 138 -8.60 -7.46 12.62
CA ARG A 138 -7.45 -8.01 13.34
C ARG A 138 -7.35 -7.48 14.77
N ASP A 139 -8.00 -6.34 15.06
CA ASP A 139 -8.09 -5.79 16.40
C ASP A 139 -9.16 -6.55 17.23
N SER A 140 -9.87 -7.51 16.63
CA SER A 140 -10.76 -8.43 17.32
C SER A 140 -10.02 -9.67 17.82
N ASP A 141 -9.78 -9.74 19.13
CA ASP A 141 -9.18 -10.91 19.79
C ASP A 141 -9.92 -12.23 19.48
N LEU A 142 -11.23 -12.16 19.23
CA LEU A 142 -12.07 -13.32 18.90
C LEU A 142 -11.77 -13.89 17.51
N LEU A 143 -11.32 -13.04 16.58
CA LEU A 143 -11.04 -13.41 15.19
C LEU A 143 -9.55 -13.50 14.88
N ALA A 144 -8.67 -13.09 15.80
CA ALA A 144 -7.22 -13.18 15.64
C ALA A 144 -6.73 -14.56 15.14
N PRO A 145 -7.27 -15.72 15.61
CA PRO A 145 -6.86 -17.03 15.09
C PRO A 145 -7.22 -17.30 13.62
N LEU A 146 -8.16 -16.53 13.05
CA LEU A 146 -8.59 -16.66 11.65
C LEU A 146 -7.78 -15.75 10.71
N PHE A 147 -6.98 -14.82 11.24
CA PHE A 147 -6.16 -13.93 10.44
C PHE A 147 -4.89 -14.65 9.98
N ASP A 148 -4.81 -14.99 8.69
CA ASP A 148 -3.62 -15.56 8.07
C ASP A 148 -3.41 -15.00 6.66
N GLU A 149 -2.30 -14.28 6.46
CA GLU A 149 -1.92 -13.71 5.17
C GLU A 149 -1.58 -14.80 4.13
N ARG A 150 -1.39 -16.05 4.56
CA ARG A 150 -1.15 -17.21 3.71
C ARG A 150 -2.43 -17.94 3.33
N ASP A 151 -3.61 -17.47 3.79
CA ASP A 151 -4.88 -18.04 3.39
C ASP A 151 -4.98 -18.13 1.85
N ALA A 152 -5.67 -19.18 1.37
CA ALA A 152 -5.74 -19.46 -0.06
C ALA A 152 -6.39 -18.31 -0.86
N ALA A 153 -7.38 -17.61 -0.28
CA ALA A 153 -8.01 -16.46 -0.92
C ALA A 153 -7.03 -15.28 -1.04
N VAL A 154 -6.27 -15.02 0.02
CA VAL A 154 -5.25 -13.94 0.05
C VAL A 154 -4.12 -14.24 -0.92
N ARG A 155 -3.56 -15.46 -0.89
CA ARG A 155 -2.49 -15.86 -1.82
C ARG A 155 -2.94 -15.78 -3.28
N ARG A 156 -4.17 -16.20 -3.60
CA ARG A 156 -4.72 -16.06 -4.96
C ARG A 156 -4.85 -14.60 -5.37
N ALA A 157 -5.30 -13.73 -4.47
CA ALA A 157 -5.39 -12.29 -4.74
C ALA A 157 -4.01 -11.66 -4.98
N ILE A 158 -3.01 -12.02 -4.17
CA ILE A 158 -1.62 -11.56 -4.33
C ILE A 158 -1.05 -12.02 -5.67
N ALA A 159 -1.21 -13.30 -6.02
CA ALA A 159 -0.76 -13.82 -7.31
C ALA A 159 -1.43 -13.10 -8.49
N ASP A 160 -2.74 -12.84 -8.40
CA ASP A 160 -3.49 -12.15 -9.46
C ASP A 160 -3.03 -10.69 -9.63
N VAL A 161 -2.77 -9.97 -8.53
CA VAL A 161 -2.21 -8.60 -8.58
C VAL A 161 -0.84 -8.59 -9.25
N ILE A 162 0.07 -9.48 -8.86
CA ILE A 162 1.42 -9.56 -9.42
C ILE A 162 1.32 -9.78 -10.94
N ALA A 163 0.56 -10.79 -11.35
CA ALA A 163 0.38 -11.11 -12.76
C ALA A 163 -0.27 -9.97 -13.57
N ARG A 164 -1.31 -9.32 -13.05
CA ARG A 164 -1.99 -8.18 -13.71
C ARG A 164 -1.10 -6.95 -13.84
N ALA A 165 -0.37 -6.64 -12.79
CA ALA A 165 0.53 -5.49 -12.78
C ALA A 165 1.67 -5.68 -13.79
N HIS A 166 2.29 -6.86 -13.84
CA HIS A 166 3.34 -7.14 -14.83
C HIS A 166 2.83 -7.10 -16.27
N ARG A 167 1.62 -7.64 -16.54
CA ARG A 167 0.98 -7.48 -17.87
C ARG A 167 0.76 -6.02 -18.26
N SER A 168 0.60 -5.15 -17.27
CA SER A 168 0.43 -3.71 -17.44
C SER A 168 1.76 -2.93 -17.39
N GLY A 169 2.90 -3.60 -17.24
CA GLY A 169 4.22 -2.98 -17.14
C GLY A 169 4.48 -2.25 -15.81
N ALA A 170 3.70 -2.53 -14.76
CA ALA A 170 3.85 -1.95 -13.43
C ALA A 170 4.61 -2.88 -12.50
N SER A 171 5.52 -2.33 -11.69
CA SER A 171 6.23 -3.09 -10.65
C SER A 171 5.32 -3.36 -9.44
N VAL A 172 5.55 -4.46 -8.75
CA VAL A 172 4.83 -4.86 -7.54
C VAL A 172 5.82 -5.25 -6.44
N GLY A 173 5.74 -4.53 -5.33
CA GLY A 173 6.33 -4.93 -4.07
C GLY A 173 5.27 -5.42 -3.08
N ILE A 174 5.73 -5.95 -1.95
CA ILE A 174 4.89 -6.22 -0.78
C ILE A 174 5.54 -5.64 0.47
N CYS A 175 4.71 -5.08 1.35
CA CYS A 175 5.11 -4.62 2.67
C CYS A 175 4.33 -5.40 3.74
N GLY A 176 5.02 -5.78 4.81
CA GLY A 176 4.44 -6.58 5.89
C GLY A 176 5.46 -7.50 6.53
N GLN A 177 5.09 -8.14 7.64
CA GLN A 177 5.97 -9.10 8.32
C GLN A 177 5.80 -10.53 7.80
N ALA A 178 4.71 -10.86 7.09
CA ALA A 178 4.50 -12.21 6.55
C ALA A 178 5.70 -12.81 5.81
N PRO A 179 6.41 -12.08 4.90
CA PRO A 179 7.56 -12.67 4.21
C PRO A 179 8.77 -12.94 5.14
N SER A 180 8.88 -12.23 6.26
CA SER A 180 9.91 -12.51 7.27
C SER A 180 9.53 -13.61 8.24
N ASP A 181 8.27 -13.66 8.65
CA ASP A 181 7.77 -14.64 9.63
C ASP A 181 7.58 -16.02 8.99
N HIS A 182 7.36 -16.06 7.68
CA HIS A 182 7.01 -17.26 6.92
C HIS A 182 7.89 -17.41 5.67
N PRO A 183 9.01 -18.16 5.74
CA PRO A 183 9.90 -18.38 4.61
C PRO A 183 9.22 -19.04 3.39
N ASP A 184 8.21 -19.88 3.61
CA ASP A 184 7.39 -20.48 2.57
C ASP A 184 6.55 -19.43 1.82
N PHE A 185 6.09 -18.39 2.52
CA PHE A 185 5.39 -17.26 1.91
C PHE A 185 6.34 -16.40 1.07
N ALA A 186 7.56 -16.14 1.56
CA ALA A 186 8.60 -15.49 0.76
C ALA A 186 8.93 -16.29 -0.52
N ALA A 187 9.09 -17.61 -0.40
CA ALA A 187 9.33 -18.48 -1.55
C ALA A 187 8.15 -18.46 -2.53
N PHE A 188 6.91 -18.44 -2.03
CA PHE A 188 5.72 -18.26 -2.86
C PHE A 188 5.75 -16.94 -3.64
N LEU A 189 6.07 -15.82 -2.97
CA LEU A 189 6.14 -14.51 -3.62
C LEU A 189 7.21 -14.47 -4.72
N VAL A 190 8.38 -15.07 -4.47
CA VAL A 190 9.44 -15.25 -5.49
C VAL A 190 8.93 -16.07 -6.66
N ALA A 191 8.25 -17.19 -6.39
CA ALA A 191 7.66 -18.03 -7.44
C ALA A 191 6.57 -17.33 -8.26
N GLN A 192 5.89 -16.32 -7.70
CA GLN A 192 4.96 -15.47 -8.44
C GLN A 192 5.65 -14.31 -9.18
N GLY A 193 6.94 -14.10 -8.96
CA GLY A 193 7.72 -13.06 -9.63
C GLY A 193 7.69 -11.68 -8.98
N ILE A 194 7.43 -11.58 -7.67
CA ILE A 194 7.42 -10.28 -6.96
C ILE A 194 8.70 -9.45 -7.24
N ASP A 195 8.58 -8.13 -7.42
CA ASP A 195 9.74 -7.28 -7.74
C ASP A 195 10.52 -6.81 -6.51
N SER A 196 9.85 -6.73 -5.34
CA SER A 196 10.52 -6.31 -4.10
C SER A 196 9.79 -6.76 -2.84
N LEU A 197 10.56 -6.98 -1.77
CA LEU A 197 10.06 -7.22 -0.41
C LEU A 197 10.54 -6.09 0.50
N SER A 198 9.62 -5.44 1.23
CA SER A 198 9.93 -4.43 2.25
C SER A 198 9.75 -5.01 3.64
N LEU A 199 10.85 -5.08 4.40
CA LEU A 199 10.94 -5.80 5.67
C LEU A 199 11.44 -4.90 6.80
N ASN A 200 11.25 -5.35 8.04
CA ASN A 200 11.93 -4.72 9.17
C ASN A 200 13.44 -4.99 9.13
N PRO A 201 14.27 -4.06 9.65
CA PRO A 201 15.73 -4.23 9.61
C PRO A 201 16.26 -5.49 10.33
N ASP A 202 15.56 -5.96 11.36
CA ASP A 202 15.93 -7.14 12.16
C ASP A 202 15.71 -8.45 11.42
N SER A 203 14.72 -8.52 10.52
CA SER A 203 14.43 -9.72 9.72
C SER A 203 15.15 -9.78 8.37
N PHE A 204 15.76 -8.67 7.93
CA PHE A 204 16.36 -8.54 6.60
C PHE A 204 17.33 -9.67 6.22
N VAL A 205 18.31 -9.99 7.07
CA VAL A 205 19.34 -10.99 6.76
C VAL A 205 18.75 -12.39 6.62
N THR A 206 17.78 -12.72 7.46
CA THR A 206 17.11 -14.03 7.45
C THR A 206 16.28 -14.18 6.17
N THR A 207 15.47 -13.18 5.84
CA THR A 207 14.63 -13.22 4.64
C THR A 207 15.46 -13.18 3.36
N LEU A 208 16.57 -12.43 3.33
CA LEU A 208 17.47 -12.40 2.17
C LEU A 208 17.98 -13.81 1.80
N ARG A 209 18.35 -14.61 2.81
CA ARG A 209 18.79 -16.00 2.58
C ARG A 209 17.65 -16.88 2.05
N ALA A 210 16.44 -16.70 2.58
CA ALA A 210 15.26 -17.44 2.13
C ALA A 210 14.92 -17.10 0.66
N VAL A 211 14.96 -15.81 0.30
CA VAL A 211 14.75 -15.34 -1.08
C VAL A 211 15.81 -15.91 -2.01
N ALA A 212 17.09 -15.80 -1.66
CA ALA A 212 18.18 -16.32 -2.50
C ALA A 212 18.04 -17.83 -2.75
N ALA A 213 17.63 -18.61 -1.74
CA ALA A 213 17.39 -20.05 -1.89
C ALA A 213 16.17 -20.33 -2.80
N ALA A 214 15.10 -19.54 -2.67
CA ALA A 214 13.92 -19.66 -3.51
C ALA A 214 14.22 -19.30 -4.99
N GLU A 215 14.98 -18.23 -5.23
CA GLU A 215 15.41 -17.81 -6.58
C GLU A 215 16.28 -18.88 -7.25
N ALA A 216 17.24 -19.45 -6.53
CA ALA A 216 18.08 -20.53 -7.04
C ALA A 216 17.25 -21.78 -7.42
N THR A 217 16.24 -22.11 -6.61
CA THR A 217 15.33 -23.23 -6.90
C THR A 217 14.47 -22.95 -8.14
N ALA A 218 13.94 -21.74 -8.27
CA ALA A 218 13.14 -21.34 -9.42
C ALA A 218 13.95 -21.37 -10.73
N GLN A 219 15.21 -20.92 -10.69
CA GLN A 219 16.13 -20.97 -11.85
C GLN A 219 16.46 -22.41 -12.27
N ALA A 220 16.61 -23.33 -11.31
CA ALA A 220 16.88 -24.73 -11.62
C ALA A 220 15.67 -25.46 -12.23
N ALA A 221 14.46 -24.94 -12.06
CA ALA A 221 13.22 -25.51 -12.58
C ALA A 221 12.78 -24.96 -13.95
N ALA A 222 13.42 -23.88 -14.44
CA ALA A 222 13.15 -23.22 -15.71
C ALA A 222 14.04 -23.74 -16.84
#